data_AF-A0A368JP82-F1
#
_entry.id   AF-A0A368JP82-F1
#
_cell.length_a   1.000
_cell.length_b   1.000
_cell.length_c   1.000
_cell.angle_alpha   90.00
_cell.angle_beta   90.00
_cell.angle_gamma   90.00
#
_symmetry.space_group_name_H-M   'P 1'
#
loop_
_entity.id
_entity.type
_entity.pdbx_description
1 polymer ?
#
loop_
_entity_poly.entity_id
_entity_poly.type
_entity_poly.pdbx_seq_one_letter_code
_entity_poly.pdbx_strand_id
1 'polypeptide(L)'
;MRYIIKSGTELFSALWEFNHKINAIQKDCFALAKELGSESSQIAFVKGSAAGGITGFNFPEKPEGWKLTCEQNFESYYFPKQSKVNQPLIDRIQAIPLVMKDEINTLIGFKSQWSGLSYMRYVGVIWQPDFILIQIPEEADYSPAAGMEEITVSEHKRLSQAATAEVATPNS
;
A
#
# COMPACT_ATOMS: atom_id res chain seq x y z
N MET A 1 14.92 -12.98 7.81
CA MET A 1 14.54 -12.54 9.17
C MET A 1 13.03 -12.32 9.26
N ARG A 2 12.43 -12.57 10.43
CA ARG A 2 10.98 -12.37 10.67
C ARG A 2 10.82 -11.69 12.01
N TYR A 3 9.99 -10.65 12.06
CA TYR A 3 9.78 -9.90 13.29
C TYR A 3 8.29 -9.74 13.60
N ILE A 4 7.99 -9.65 14.88
CA ILE A 4 6.71 -9.22 15.42
C ILE A 4 6.90 -7.91 16.17
N ILE A 5 5.92 -7.02 16.02
CA ILE A 5 5.80 -5.79 16.80
C ILE A 5 4.47 -5.90 17.53
N LYS A 6 4.50 -6.07 18.84
CA LYS A 6 3.29 -6.23 19.67
C LYS A 6 2.64 -4.88 19.95
N SER A 7 1.32 -4.88 20.10
CA SER A 7 0.57 -3.71 20.55
C SER A 7 1.09 -3.18 21.88
N GLY A 8 0.91 -1.88 22.11
CA GLY A 8 1.41 -1.19 23.30
C GLY A 8 2.87 -0.72 23.23
N THR A 9 3.58 -0.99 22.13
CA THR A 9 4.89 -0.37 21.86
C THR A 9 4.75 0.94 21.10
N GLU A 10 5.70 1.88 21.26
CA GLU A 10 5.71 3.14 20.49
C GLU A 10 5.77 2.90 18.97
N LEU A 11 6.60 1.92 18.56
CA LEU A 11 6.72 1.53 17.15
C LEU A 11 5.40 0.98 16.60
N PHE A 12 4.68 0.16 17.38
CA PHE A 12 3.35 -0.31 16.98
C PHE A 12 2.41 0.87 16.75
N SER A 13 2.33 1.80 17.71
CA SER A 13 1.45 2.98 17.60
C SER A 13 1.74 3.79 16.34
N ALA A 14 3.01 4.07 16.06
CA ALA A 14 3.42 4.83 14.88
C ALA A 14 3.06 4.11 13.56
N LEU A 15 3.32 2.80 13.48
CA LEU A 15 2.94 2.01 12.31
C LEU A 15 1.42 1.88 12.17
N TRP A 16 0.69 1.73 13.27
CA TRP A 16 -0.76 1.61 13.26
C TRP A 16 -1.46 2.89 12.81
N GLU A 17 -0.99 4.06 13.29
CA GLU A 17 -1.42 5.37 12.80
C GLU A 17 -1.13 5.53 11.30
N PHE A 18 0.04 5.06 10.85
CA PHE A 18 0.40 5.06 9.44
C PHE A 18 -0.54 4.18 8.60
N ASN A 19 -0.92 3.00 9.10
CA ASN A 19 -1.92 2.14 8.45
C ASN A 19 -3.31 2.82 8.38
N HIS A 20 -3.74 3.52 9.44
CA HIS A 20 -4.98 4.30 9.40
C HIS A 20 -4.93 5.41 8.35
N LYS A 21 -3.80 6.10 8.22
CA LYS A 21 -3.57 7.11 7.17
C LYS A 21 -3.69 6.47 5.78
N ILE A 22 -3.08 5.31 5.54
CA ILE A 22 -3.23 4.55 4.28
C ILE A 22 -4.70 4.26 4.01
N ASN A 23 -5.41 3.68 4.97
CA ASN A 23 -6.81 3.27 4.80
C ASN A 23 -7.73 4.47 4.52
N ALA A 24 -7.52 5.60 5.19
CA ALA A 24 -8.26 6.83 4.94
C ALA A 24 -8.05 7.34 3.51
N ILE A 25 -6.79 7.42 3.05
CA ILE A 25 -6.46 7.87 1.69
C ILE A 25 -7.02 6.91 0.63
N GLN A 26 -6.93 5.59 0.86
CA GLN A 26 -7.51 4.59 -0.04
C GLN A 26 -9.03 4.74 -0.14
N LYS A 27 -9.71 4.98 1.00
CA LYS A 27 -11.14 5.25 1.01
C LYS A 27 -11.50 6.47 0.16
N ASP A 28 -10.73 7.55 0.24
CA ASP A 28 -10.94 8.75 -0.59
C ASP A 28 -10.71 8.47 -2.09
N CYS A 29 -9.67 7.69 -2.42
CA CYS A 29 -9.42 7.25 -3.80
C CYS A 29 -10.60 6.45 -4.37
N PHE A 30 -11.10 5.47 -3.60
CA PHE A 30 -12.21 4.62 -4.02
C PHE A 30 -13.54 5.38 -4.06
N ALA A 31 -13.76 6.33 -3.16
CA ALA A 31 -14.91 7.22 -3.21
C ALA A 31 -14.90 8.05 -4.50
N LEU A 32 -13.74 8.62 -4.88
CA LEU A 32 -13.59 9.35 -6.14
C LEU A 32 -13.80 8.44 -7.36
N ALA A 33 -13.23 7.23 -7.37
CA ALA A 33 -13.45 6.28 -8.46
C ALA A 33 -14.93 5.93 -8.62
N LYS A 34 -15.63 5.68 -7.51
CA LYS A 34 -17.06 5.40 -7.49
C LYS A 34 -17.89 6.58 -8.01
N GLU A 35 -17.57 7.80 -7.61
CA GLU A 35 -18.22 9.02 -8.11
C GLU A 35 -18.11 9.15 -9.62
N LEU A 36 -16.95 8.79 -10.18
CA LEU A 36 -16.68 8.87 -11.61
C LEU A 36 -17.31 7.72 -12.41
N GLY A 37 -17.91 6.72 -11.75
CA GLY A 37 -18.46 5.53 -12.40
C GLY A 37 -17.40 4.49 -12.79
N SER A 38 -16.19 4.59 -12.25
CA SER A 38 -15.14 3.58 -12.42
C SER A 38 -15.49 2.31 -11.64
N GLU A 39 -15.03 1.15 -12.10
CA GLU A 39 -15.10 -0.06 -11.28
C GLU A 39 -14.28 0.17 -10.00
N SER A 40 -14.98 0.45 -8.90
CA SER A 40 -14.39 1.06 -7.70
C SER A 40 -13.22 0.30 -7.07
N SER A 41 -13.01 -0.98 -7.38
CA SER A 41 -11.89 -1.79 -6.90
C SER A 41 -10.65 -1.75 -7.82
N GLN A 42 -10.73 -1.08 -8.97
CA GLN A 42 -9.72 -1.11 -10.02
C GLN A 42 -9.18 0.29 -10.32
N ILE A 43 -8.30 0.78 -9.44
CA ILE A 43 -7.55 2.02 -9.60
C ILE A 43 -6.08 1.68 -9.81
N ALA A 44 -5.45 2.33 -10.79
CA ALA A 44 -4.00 2.28 -10.96
C ALA A 44 -3.35 3.37 -10.11
N PHE A 45 -2.30 3.01 -9.39
CA PHE A 45 -1.53 3.93 -8.56
C PHE A 45 -0.07 4.01 -9.02
N VAL A 46 0.60 5.10 -8.65
CA VAL A 46 2.02 5.31 -8.90
C VAL A 46 2.84 4.17 -8.27
N LYS A 47 3.86 3.70 -9.00
CA LYS A 47 4.72 2.61 -8.53
C LYS A 47 5.36 2.96 -7.19
N GLY A 48 5.13 2.10 -6.20
CA GLY A 48 5.71 2.25 -4.86
C GLY A 48 4.83 3.02 -3.88
N SER A 49 3.66 3.52 -4.28
CA SER A 49 2.70 4.05 -3.32
C SER A 49 2.13 2.95 -2.43
N ALA A 50 1.84 3.31 -1.18
CA ALA A 50 1.00 2.54 -0.27
C ALA A 50 -0.47 2.99 -0.38
N ALA A 51 -0.70 4.30 -0.58
CA ALA A 51 -2.00 4.89 -0.86
C ALA A 51 -1.85 6.19 -1.67
N GLY A 52 -2.90 6.57 -2.41
CA GLY A 52 -2.89 7.78 -3.22
C GLY A 52 -1.99 7.68 -4.44
N GLY A 53 -1.78 8.83 -5.11
CA GLY A 53 -1.03 8.89 -6.36
C GLY A 53 -1.71 8.13 -7.49
N ILE A 54 -3.01 8.40 -7.70
CA ILE A 54 -3.80 7.77 -8.76
C ILE A 54 -3.18 8.11 -10.12
N THR A 55 -2.86 7.08 -10.89
CA THR A 55 -2.36 7.21 -12.27
C THR A 55 -3.40 6.81 -13.30
N GLY A 56 -4.49 6.15 -12.90
CA GLY A 56 -5.57 5.76 -13.79
C GLY A 56 -6.77 5.16 -13.08
N PHE A 57 -7.93 5.25 -13.72
CA PHE A 57 -9.19 4.66 -13.29
C PHE A 57 -9.65 3.64 -14.32
N ASN A 58 -10.17 2.50 -13.88
CA ASN A 58 -10.70 1.50 -14.79
C ASN A 58 -12.10 1.86 -15.28
N PHE A 59 -12.29 1.88 -16.60
CA PHE A 59 -13.59 2.02 -17.23
C PHE A 59 -13.78 0.99 -18.33
N PRO A 60 -15.02 0.50 -18.56
CA PRO A 60 -15.31 -0.39 -19.68
C PRO A 60 -15.08 0.31 -21.03
N GLU A 61 -15.37 1.61 -21.11
CA GLU A 61 -15.16 2.45 -22.29
C GLU A 61 -14.38 3.71 -21.91
N LYS A 62 -13.54 4.19 -22.84
CA LYS A 62 -12.74 5.40 -22.63
C LYS A 62 -13.64 6.65 -22.51
N PRO A 63 -13.63 7.38 -21.38
CA PRO A 63 -14.37 8.63 -21.28
C PRO A 63 -13.84 9.71 -22.24
N GLU A 64 -14.72 10.59 -22.70
CA GLU A 64 -14.34 11.72 -23.56
C GLU A 64 -13.34 12.64 -22.86
N GLY A 65 -12.26 13.01 -23.56
CA GLY A 65 -11.22 13.87 -22.99
C GLY A 65 -10.20 13.15 -22.12
N TRP A 66 -10.24 11.81 -22.05
CA TRP A 66 -9.29 11.01 -21.27
C TRP A 66 -8.25 10.32 -22.17
N LYS A 67 -7.15 9.88 -21.58
CA LYS A 67 -6.05 9.17 -22.23
C LYS A 67 -5.80 7.83 -21.54
N LEU A 68 -5.30 6.86 -22.29
CA LEU A 68 -4.83 5.59 -21.74
C LEU A 68 -3.59 5.84 -20.87
N THR A 69 -3.47 5.10 -19.77
CA THR A 69 -2.45 5.35 -18.74
C THR A 69 -1.22 4.47 -18.88
N CYS A 70 -1.34 3.33 -19.58
CA CYS A 70 -0.21 2.51 -20.00
C CYS A 70 -0.63 1.59 -21.16
N GLU A 71 0.16 1.57 -22.22
CA GLU A 71 -0.15 0.82 -23.46
C GLU A 71 0.04 -0.69 -23.31
N GLN A 72 0.76 -1.18 -22.30
CA GLN A 72 1.31 -2.53 -22.33
C GLN A 72 0.54 -3.59 -21.53
N ASN A 73 -0.31 -3.24 -20.55
CA ASN A 73 -0.99 -4.26 -19.71
C ASN A 73 -2.32 -3.80 -19.06
N PHE A 74 -2.84 -2.61 -19.41
CA PHE A 74 -3.96 -2.00 -18.71
C PHE A 74 -5.01 -1.48 -19.70
N GLU A 75 -5.58 -2.38 -20.51
CA GLU A 75 -6.47 -2.06 -21.64
C GLU A 75 -7.73 -1.25 -21.28
N SER A 76 -8.02 -1.06 -19.99
CA SER A 76 -9.19 -0.34 -19.49
C SER A 76 -8.87 0.80 -18.51
N TYR A 77 -7.60 1.20 -18.35
CA TYR A 77 -7.23 2.26 -17.40
C TYR A 77 -6.98 3.62 -18.07
N TYR A 78 -7.78 4.60 -17.67
CA TYR A 78 -7.78 5.93 -18.26
C TYR A 78 -7.50 7.01 -17.22
N PHE A 79 -6.94 8.13 -17.68
CA PHE A 79 -6.73 9.33 -16.86
C PHE A 79 -7.14 10.57 -17.65
N PRO A 80 -7.71 11.60 -17.01
CA PRO A 80 -8.08 12.84 -17.69
C PRO A 80 -6.87 13.47 -18.40
N LYS A 81 -7.05 13.90 -19.66
CA LYS A 81 -6.02 14.71 -20.33
C LYS A 81 -5.93 16.07 -19.63
N GLN A 82 -4.73 16.66 -19.61
CA GLN A 82 -4.57 18.05 -19.19
C GLN A 82 -5.33 18.97 -20.16
N SER A 83 -6.44 19.51 -19.70
CA SER A 83 -7.30 20.43 -20.42
C SER A 83 -8.03 21.32 -19.42
N LYS A 84 -8.51 22.49 -19.85
CA LYS A 84 -9.28 23.39 -18.97
C LYS A 84 -10.56 22.72 -18.42
N VAL A 85 -11.18 21.84 -19.20
CA VAL A 85 -12.39 21.10 -18.80
C VAL A 85 -12.09 20.09 -17.70
N ASN A 86 -10.95 19.38 -17.80
CA ASN A 86 -10.58 18.35 -16.84
C ASN A 86 -9.80 18.87 -15.64
N GLN A 87 -9.30 20.11 -15.68
CA GLN A 87 -8.43 20.67 -14.64
C GLN A 87 -9.03 20.54 -13.23
N PRO A 88 -10.33 20.84 -12.99
CA PRO A 88 -10.92 20.67 -11.66
C PRO A 88 -10.84 19.23 -11.13
N LEU A 89 -10.98 18.23 -12.00
CA LEU A 89 -10.83 16.82 -11.62
C LEU A 89 -9.36 16.47 -11.36
N ILE A 90 -8.45 16.97 -12.19
CA ILE A 90 -7.00 16.77 -11.99
C ILE A 90 -6.57 17.36 -10.64
N ASP A 91 -7.04 18.57 -10.30
CA ASP A 91 -6.74 19.23 -9.03
C ASP A 91 -7.28 18.40 -7.85
N ARG A 92 -8.49 17.85 -7.96
CA ARG A 92 -9.06 16.95 -6.94
C ARG A 92 -8.23 15.67 -6.78
N ILE A 93 -7.78 15.07 -7.87
CA ILE A 93 -6.91 13.87 -7.83
C ILE A 93 -5.57 14.22 -7.16
N GLN A 94 -4.97 15.36 -7.50
CA GLN A 94 -3.69 15.81 -6.95
C GLN A 94 -3.78 16.24 -5.47
N ALA A 95 -4.96 16.66 -5.02
CA ALA A 95 -5.21 17.00 -3.62
C ALA A 95 -5.25 15.76 -2.70
N ILE A 96 -5.46 14.56 -3.25
CA ILE A 96 -5.40 13.32 -2.45
C ILE A 96 -3.93 13.10 -2.03
N PRO A 97 -3.64 12.99 -0.72
CA PRO A 97 -2.28 12.77 -0.26
C PRO A 97 -1.69 11.48 -0.84
N LEU A 98 -0.40 11.54 -1.20
CA LEU A 98 0.38 10.36 -1.56
C LEU A 98 1.14 9.88 -0.33
N VAL A 99 1.06 8.57 -0.08
CA VAL A 99 1.88 7.88 0.92
C VAL A 99 2.67 6.79 0.23
N MET A 100 3.97 6.75 0.48
CA MET A 100 4.92 5.83 -0.13
C MET A 100 5.19 4.62 0.76
N LYS A 101 5.46 3.46 0.16
CA LYS A 101 5.83 2.25 0.92
C LYS A 101 7.17 2.40 1.65
N ASP A 102 8.04 3.33 1.25
CA ASP A 102 9.32 3.57 1.94
C ASP A 102 9.18 4.31 3.28
N GLU A 103 8.04 4.96 3.53
CA GLU A 103 7.74 5.57 4.82
C GLU A 103 7.67 4.48 5.92
N ILE A 104 7.21 3.26 5.58
CA ILE A 104 7.29 2.09 6.47
C ILE A 104 8.75 1.75 6.78
N ASN A 105 9.61 1.69 5.75
CA ASN A 105 11.02 1.40 5.94
C ASN A 105 11.66 2.42 6.89
N THR A 106 11.29 3.70 6.75
CA THR A 106 11.77 4.78 7.60
C THR A 106 11.37 4.55 9.06
N LEU A 107 10.13 4.17 9.33
CA LEU A 107 9.63 3.90 10.69
C LEU A 107 10.38 2.75 11.39
N ILE A 108 10.80 1.72 10.64
CA ILE A 108 11.54 0.58 11.19
C ILE A 108 13.06 0.69 11.02
N GLY A 109 13.58 1.79 10.45
CA GLY A 109 15.01 1.97 10.20
C GLY A 109 15.60 1.05 9.10
N PHE A 110 14.76 0.47 8.24
CA PHE A 110 15.21 -0.33 7.12
C PHE A 110 15.71 0.56 5.97
N LYS A 111 16.84 0.22 5.36
CA LYS A 111 17.35 0.89 4.16
C LYS A 111 17.21 -0.04 2.96
N SER A 112 16.69 0.49 1.85
CA SER A 112 16.66 -0.24 0.58
C SER A 112 18.08 -0.66 0.19
N GLN A 113 18.23 -1.90 -0.23
CA GLN A 113 19.54 -2.52 -0.41
C GLN A 113 19.46 -3.69 -1.40
N TRP A 114 20.61 -4.14 -1.88
CA TRP A 114 20.72 -5.39 -2.62
C TRP A 114 20.79 -6.56 -1.66
N SER A 115 20.03 -7.62 -1.93
CA SER A 115 20.04 -8.89 -1.21
C SER A 115 20.26 -9.98 -2.26
N GLY A 116 21.51 -10.43 -2.43
CA GLY A 116 21.91 -11.26 -3.56
C GLY A 116 21.68 -10.55 -4.90
N LEU A 117 20.91 -11.17 -5.80
CA LEU A 117 20.59 -10.63 -7.13
C LEU A 117 19.32 -9.75 -7.16
N SER A 118 18.68 -9.53 -6.01
CA SER A 118 17.42 -8.80 -5.93
C SER A 118 17.60 -7.46 -5.22
N TYR A 119 17.10 -6.37 -5.83
CA TYR A 119 17.03 -5.08 -5.15
C TYR A 119 15.77 -4.96 -4.30
N MET A 120 15.96 -4.90 -3.00
CA MET A 120 14.91 -4.78 -2.02
C MET A 120 14.56 -3.33 -1.77
N ARG A 121 13.37 -2.95 -2.26
CA ARG A 121 12.84 -1.60 -2.05
C ARG A 121 12.07 -1.47 -0.75
N TYR A 122 11.28 -2.49 -0.37
CA TYR A 122 10.32 -2.41 0.73
C TYR A 122 10.31 -3.73 1.52
N VAL A 123 10.00 -3.63 2.81
CA VAL A 123 9.74 -4.81 3.66
C VAL A 123 8.32 -5.34 3.43
N GLY A 124 8.11 -6.63 3.71
CA GLY A 124 6.77 -7.20 3.79
C GLY A 124 6.13 -6.83 5.13
N VAL A 125 4.84 -6.47 5.12
CA VAL A 125 4.09 -6.11 6.33
C VAL A 125 2.74 -6.82 6.36
N ILE A 126 2.37 -7.35 7.52
CA ILE A 126 1.02 -7.87 7.81
C ILE A 126 0.50 -7.14 9.03
N TRP A 127 -0.66 -6.51 8.87
CA TRP A 127 -1.31 -5.68 9.88
C TRP A 127 -2.33 -6.50 10.66
N GLN A 128 -2.22 -6.55 11.98
CA GLN A 128 -3.23 -7.10 12.88
C GLN A 128 -3.46 -6.15 14.07
N PRO A 129 -4.66 -6.16 14.69
CA PRO A 129 -4.96 -5.26 15.80
C PRO A 129 -4.03 -5.42 17.01
N ASP A 130 -3.55 -6.65 17.25
CA ASP A 130 -2.71 -6.97 18.40
C ASP A 130 -1.21 -7.03 18.07
N PHE A 131 -0.85 -7.13 16.79
CA PHE A 131 0.54 -7.21 16.36
C PHE A 131 0.74 -6.81 14.88
N ILE A 132 1.96 -6.47 14.52
CA ILE A 132 2.37 -6.26 13.13
C ILE A 132 3.51 -7.23 12.83
N LEU A 133 3.42 -7.95 11.72
CA LEU A 133 4.51 -8.80 11.24
C LEU A 133 5.34 -8.07 10.20
N ILE A 134 6.66 -8.15 10.34
CA ILE A 134 7.62 -7.62 9.37
C ILE A 134 8.43 -8.77 8.79
N GLN A 135 8.45 -8.85 7.45
CA GLN A 135 9.22 -9.83 6.70
C GLN A 135 10.37 -9.16 5.94
N ILE A 136 11.58 -9.61 6.25
CA ILE A 136 12.83 -9.20 5.59
C ILE A 136 13.57 -10.48 5.16
N PRO A 137 14.15 -10.57 3.95
CA PRO A 137 15.09 -11.64 3.58
C PRO A 137 16.18 -11.86 4.61
N GLU A 138 16.72 -13.08 4.65
CA GLU A 138 17.73 -13.46 5.64
C GLU A 138 19.09 -12.85 5.34
N GLU A 139 19.36 -12.54 4.08
CA GLU A 139 20.64 -12.01 3.61
C GLU A 139 20.70 -10.47 3.66
N ALA A 140 19.64 -9.81 4.15
CA ALA A 140 19.60 -8.35 4.27
C ALA A 140 20.45 -7.87 5.45
N ASP A 141 21.23 -6.82 5.24
CA ASP A 141 21.92 -6.10 6.31
C ASP A 141 20.90 -5.21 7.06
N TYR A 142 20.38 -5.72 8.17
CA TYR A 142 19.37 -5.03 8.95
C TYR A 142 19.47 -5.36 10.43
N SER A 143 19.38 -4.32 11.26
CA SER A 143 19.24 -4.42 12.71
C SER A 143 17.83 -3.98 13.12
N PRO A 144 17.10 -4.78 13.92
CA PRO A 144 15.73 -4.45 14.31
C PRO A 144 15.66 -3.17 15.13
N ALA A 145 14.67 -2.33 14.83
CA ALA A 145 14.32 -1.18 15.65
C ALA A 145 13.78 -1.60 17.03
N ALA A 146 13.80 -0.67 17.98
CA ALA A 146 13.21 -0.89 19.30
C ALA A 146 11.73 -1.26 19.19
N GLY A 147 11.30 -2.29 19.92
CA GLY A 147 9.94 -2.82 19.88
C GLY A 147 9.72 -3.92 18.83
N MET A 148 10.74 -4.27 18.03
CA MET A 148 10.72 -5.45 17.16
C MET A 148 11.33 -6.65 17.88
N GLU A 149 10.58 -7.76 17.91
CA GLU A 149 11.04 -9.04 18.44
C GLU A 149 11.22 -10.01 17.27
N GLU A 150 12.39 -10.63 17.16
CA GLU A 150 12.62 -11.66 16.14
C GLU A 150 11.84 -12.93 16.49
N ILE A 151 11.17 -13.50 15.50
CA ILE A 151 10.41 -14.74 15.62
C ILE A 151 10.87 -15.76 14.60
N THR A 152 10.57 -17.03 14.86
CA THR A 152 10.89 -18.11 13.93
C THR A 152 10.04 -18.01 12.65
N VAL A 153 10.55 -18.57 11.56
CA VAL A 153 9.80 -18.67 10.29
C VAL A 153 8.50 -19.45 10.47
N SER A 154 8.51 -20.51 11.30
CA SER A 154 7.31 -21.30 11.60
C SER A 154 6.25 -20.49 12.35
N GLU A 155 6.65 -19.68 13.32
CA GLU A 155 5.74 -18.82 14.07
C GLU A 155 5.16 -17.71 13.18
N HIS A 156 6.01 -17.06 12.38
CA HIS A 156 5.54 -16.06 11.41
C HIS A 156 4.51 -16.65 10.44
N LYS A 157 4.77 -17.86 9.91
CA LYS A 157 3.84 -18.55 9.01
C LYS A 157 2.50 -18.82 9.69
N ARG A 158 2.51 -19.33 10.93
CA ARG A 158 1.30 -19.61 11.71
C ARG A 158 0.47 -18.33 11.91
N LEU A 159 1.10 -17.24 12.35
CA LEU A 159 0.43 -15.95 12.56
C LEU A 159 -0.10 -15.34 11.26
N SER A 160 0.68 -15.43 10.16
CA SER A 160 0.25 -14.94 8.83
C SER A 160 -0.97 -15.69 8.30
N GLN A 161 -1.01 -17.01 8.52
CA GLN A 161 -2.14 -17.86 8.13
C GLN A 161 -3.39 -17.54 8.95
N ALA A 162 -3.25 -17.36 10.26
CA ALA A 162 -4.35 -16.94 11.13
C ALA A 162 -4.94 -15.59 10.69
N ALA A 163 -4.07 -14.60 10.46
CA ALA A 163 -4.45 -13.28 9.96
C ALA A 163 -5.22 -13.33 8.63
N THR A 164 -4.84 -14.23 7.72
CA THR A 164 -5.52 -14.40 6.43
C THR A 164 -6.89 -15.08 6.58
N ALA A 165 -6.99 -16.06 7.48
CA ALA A 165 -8.23 -16.79 7.74
C ALA A 165 -9.31 -15.87 8.32
N GLU A 166 -8.95 -14.96 9.23
CA GLU A 166 -9.89 -13.99 9.83
C GLU A 166 -10.52 -13.06 8.80
N VAL A 167 -9.75 -12.60 7.80
CA VAL A 167 -10.25 -11.74 6.71
C VAL A 167 -11.18 -12.51 5.77
N ALA A 168 -11.00 -13.82 5.62
CA ALA A 168 -11.79 -14.66 4.71
C ALA A 168 -13.17 -15.06 5.29
N THR A 169 -13.37 -14.96 6.60
CA THR A 169 -14.68 -15.08 7.25
C THR A 169 -15.35 -13.71 7.27
N PRO A 170 -16.36 -13.44 6.42
CA PRO A 170 -17.15 -12.23 6.57
C PRO A 170 -17.84 -12.30 7.93
N ASN A 171 -17.84 -11.20 8.69
CA ASN A 171 -18.64 -11.09 9.90
C ASN A 171 -20.08 -11.54 9.61
N SER A 172 -20.44 -12.71 10.13
CA SER A 172 -21.77 -13.32 10.06
C SER A 172 -22.84 -12.47 10.75
#